data_AF-H1YBC0-F1
#
_entry.id   AF-H1YBC0-F1
#
_cell.length_a   1.000
_cell.length_b   1.000
_cell.length_c   1.000
_cell.angle_alpha   90.00
_cell.angle_beta   90.00
_cell.angle_gamma   90.00
#
_symmetry.space_group_name_H-M   'P 1'
#
loop_
_entity.id
_entity.type
_entity.pdbx_description
1 polymer ?
#
loop_
_entity_poly.entity_id
_entity_poly.type
_entity_poly.pdbx_seq_one_letter_code
_entity_poly.pdbx_strand_id
1 'polypeptide(L)'
;MMKYITGKSWREKREKPIQPKVIDIPDLWARKMGHGKMFIPTPMLIDEIIKRIPIGRVTTVNIIRNHLASEYHADMTCPLSTGIDLCIAAQAAEEDRLNGESEITPYWRVLKEDGKLNAKFPGGKQQQAEYLRAEGFEIIENEVDYSLSVKNYKNRLINLSYRLFADSYNLI
;
A
#
# COMPACT_ATOMS: atom_id res chain seq x y z
N MET A 1 -21.13 21.20 -0.86
CA MET A 1 -21.30 19.74 -0.67
C MET A 1 -21.13 19.09 -2.04
N MET A 2 -19.96 18.48 -2.30
CA MET A 2 -19.63 17.95 -3.62
C MET A 2 -20.45 16.69 -3.88
N LYS A 3 -21.37 16.75 -4.84
CA LYS A 3 -22.24 15.64 -5.23
C LYS A 3 -21.40 14.56 -5.92
N TYR A 4 -21.17 13.43 -5.26
CA TYR A 4 -20.65 12.24 -5.94
C TYR A 4 -21.73 11.68 -6.87
N ILE A 5 -21.43 11.70 -8.17
CA ILE A 5 -22.27 11.15 -9.23
C ILE A 5 -22.34 9.62 -9.04
N THR A 6 -23.48 9.14 -8.55
CA THR A 6 -23.93 7.73 -8.49
C THR A 6 -22.81 6.66 -8.49
N GLY A 7 -22.14 6.51 -7.35
CA GLY A 7 -21.14 5.47 -7.12
C GLY A 7 -20.77 5.39 -5.64
N LYS A 8 -20.31 4.22 -5.19
CA LYS A 8 -19.78 4.05 -3.82
C LYS A 8 -18.57 4.97 -3.61
N SER A 9 -18.47 5.59 -2.44
CA SER A 9 -17.29 6.34 -1.99
C SER A 9 -16.06 5.44 -1.92
N TRP A 10 -14.86 6.03 -1.87
CA TRP A 10 -13.63 5.27 -1.65
C TRP A 10 -13.61 4.61 -0.28
N ARG A 11 -14.13 5.29 0.75
CA ARG A 11 -14.35 4.69 2.07
C ARG A 11 -15.25 3.44 1.99
N GLU A 12 -16.39 3.52 1.30
CA GLU A 12 -17.28 2.36 1.12
C GLU A 12 -16.64 1.22 0.33
N LYS A 13 -15.77 1.52 -0.64
CA LYS A 13 -14.99 0.51 -1.37
C LYS A 13 -13.94 -0.14 -0.48
N ARG A 14 -13.27 0.65 0.36
CA ARG A 14 -12.28 0.19 1.33
C ARG A 14 -12.93 -0.77 2.33
N GLU A 15 -14.03 -0.35 2.93
CA GLU A 15 -14.73 -1.05 4.01
C GLU A 15 -15.67 -2.17 3.54
N LYS A 16 -15.69 -2.47 2.23
CA LYS A 16 -16.52 -3.53 1.67
C LYS A 16 -16.19 -4.86 2.38
N PRO A 17 -17.18 -5.57 2.97
CA PRO A 17 -16.94 -6.80 3.73
C PRO A 17 -16.70 -7.98 2.79
N ILE A 18 -15.48 -8.07 2.27
CA ILE A 18 -14.99 -9.18 1.47
C ILE A 18 -13.91 -9.94 2.25
N GLN A 19 -13.88 -11.26 2.09
CA GLN A 19 -12.84 -12.09 2.68
C GLN A 19 -11.65 -12.20 1.69
N PRO A 20 -10.40 -12.13 2.18
CA PRO A 20 -9.24 -12.45 1.36
C PRO A 20 -9.27 -13.93 0.97
N LYS A 21 -8.54 -14.31 -0.09
CA LYS A 21 -8.57 -15.67 -0.63
C LYS A 21 -7.18 -16.15 -1.02
N VAL A 22 -6.92 -17.43 -0.81
CA VAL A 22 -5.80 -18.14 -1.45
C VAL A 22 -6.37 -18.96 -2.60
N ILE A 23 -5.81 -18.78 -3.78
CA ILE A 23 -6.18 -19.50 -5.01
C ILE A 23 -4.95 -20.17 -5.61
N ASP A 24 -5.14 -21.11 -6.54
CA ASP A 24 -4.04 -21.54 -7.42
C ASP A 24 -3.67 -20.40 -8.38
N ILE A 25 -2.38 -20.24 -8.66
CA ILE A 25 -1.90 -19.31 -9.67
C ILE A 25 -2.55 -19.70 -11.01
N PRO A 26 -3.29 -18.78 -11.68
CA PRO A 26 -3.94 -19.10 -12.94
C PRO A 26 -2.95 -19.59 -14.00
N ASP A 27 -3.32 -20.60 -14.80
CA ASP A 27 -2.42 -21.24 -15.78
C ASP A 27 -1.73 -20.25 -16.72
N LEU A 28 -2.45 -19.22 -17.17
CA LEU A 28 -1.90 -18.18 -18.04
C LEU A 28 -0.72 -17.44 -17.39
N TRP A 29 -0.76 -17.27 -16.07
CA TRP A 29 0.28 -16.61 -15.30
C TRP A 29 1.38 -17.60 -14.92
N ALA A 30 1.01 -18.83 -14.58
CA ALA A 30 1.94 -19.90 -14.19
C ALA A 30 3.01 -20.17 -15.26
N ARG A 31 2.70 -19.99 -16.54
CA ARG A 31 3.67 -20.06 -17.64
C ARG A 31 4.88 -19.12 -17.49
N LYS A 32 4.72 -18.01 -16.77
CA LYS A 32 5.77 -17.01 -16.55
C LYS A 32 6.36 -17.03 -15.14
N MET A 33 5.55 -17.36 -14.14
CA MET A 33 5.94 -17.24 -12.73
C MET A 33 5.98 -18.57 -11.96
N GLY A 34 5.67 -19.69 -12.62
CA GLY A 34 5.56 -21.00 -12.00
C GLY A 34 4.16 -21.29 -11.44
N HIS A 35 3.89 -22.58 -11.22
CA HIS A 35 2.70 -23.01 -10.48
C HIS A 35 2.90 -22.79 -8.97
N GLY A 36 1.79 -22.63 -8.25
CA GLY A 36 1.79 -22.38 -6.81
C GLY A 36 0.48 -21.77 -6.34
N LYS A 37 0.48 -21.26 -5.11
CA LYS A 37 -0.64 -20.56 -4.48
C LYS A 37 -0.45 -19.04 -4.54
N MET A 38 -1.54 -18.34 -4.82
CA MET A 38 -1.61 -16.89 -4.85
C MET A 38 -2.61 -16.38 -3.82
N PHE A 39 -2.17 -15.44 -2.99
CA PHE A 39 -3.02 -14.70 -2.07
C PHE A 39 -3.63 -13.47 -2.75
N ILE A 40 -4.95 -13.30 -2.65
CA ILE A 40 -5.70 -12.13 -3.08
C ILE A 40 -6.08 -11.34 -1.81
N PRO A 41 -5.46 -10.16 -1.59
CA PRO A 41 -5.75 -9.33 -0.43
C PRO A 41 -7.10 -8.62 -0.55
N THR A 42 -7.44 -7.86 0.49
CA THR A 42 -8.56 -6.94 0.51
C THR A 42 -8.06 -5.51 0.73
N PRO A 43 -8.84 -4.48 0.35
CA PRO A 43 -8.51 -3.09 0.66
C PRO A 43 -8.28 -2.85 2.16
N MET A 44 -9.14 -3.37 3.04
CA MET A 44 -8.97 -3.25 4.49
C MET A 44 -7.65 -3.85 4.98
N LEU A 45 -7.26 -5.02 4.48
CA LEU A 45 -6.01 -5.66 4.91
C LEU A 45 -4.78 -4.82 4.54
N ILE A 46 -4.78 -4.24 3.34
CA ILE A 46 -3.73 -3.33 2.88
C ILE A 46 -3.74 -2.04 3.72
N ASP A 47 -4.91 -1.47 3.97
CA ASP A 47 -5.10 -0.26 4.78
C ASP A 47 -4.52 -0.42 6.20
N GLU A 48 -4.86 -1.51 6.88
CA GLU A 48 -4.39 -1.80 8.24
C GLU A 48 -2.87 -2.03 8.31
N ILE A 49 -2.27 -2.65 7.29
CA ILE A 49 -0.81 -2.77 7.20
C ILE A 49 -0.16 -1.38 7.09
N ILE A 50 -0.73 -0.49 6.28
CA ILE A 50 -0.15 0.83 6.01
C ILE A 50 -0.25 1.74 7.23
N LYS A 51 -1.37 1.72 7.95
CA LYS A 51 -1.57 2.48 9.19
C LYS A 51 -0.47 2.22 10.23
N ARG A 52 0.11 1.02 10.22
CA ARG A 52 1.16 0.61 11.17
C ARG A 52 2.56 1.07 10.77
N ILE A 53 2.74 1.68 9.59
CA ILE A 53 4.03 2.21 9.17
C ILE A 53 4.30 3.51 9.96
N PRO A 54 5.34 3.59 10.80
CA PRO A 54 5.59 4.77 11.62
C PRO A 54 5.91 6.01 10.80
N ILE A 55 5.66 7.18 11.38
CA ILE A 55 6.12 8.46 10.82
C ILE A 55 7.62 8.41 10.56
N GLY A 56 8.02 8.89 9.39
CA GLY A 56 9.43 8.89 9.03
C GLY A 56 10.00 7.50 8.76
N ARG A 57 9.16 6.51 8.47
CA ARG A 57 9.55 5.22 7.93
C ARG A 57 8.80 4.99 6.63
N VAL A 58 9.39 4.18 5.75
CA VAL A 58 8.78 3.78 4.48
C VAL A 58 8.80 2.26 4.36
N THR A 59 7.89 1.74 3.57
CA THR A 59 7.94 0.36 3.07
C THR A 59 7.87 0.36 1.55
N THR A 60 7.93 -0.81 0.94
CA THR A 60 7.65 -0.96 -0.50
C THR A 60 6.44 -1.86 -0.72
N VAL A 61 5.78 -1.70 -1.86
CA VAL A 61 4.70 -2.60 -2.30
C VAL A 61 5.15 -4.08 -2.31
N ASN A 62 6.41 -4.37 -2.60
CA ASN A 62 6.94 -5.74 -2.59
C ASN A 62 7.10 -6.30 -1.19
N ILE A 63 7.51 -5.47 -0.20
CA ILE A 63 7.56 -5.92 1.19
C ILE A 63 6.15 -6.26 1.69
N ILE A 64 5.14 -5.45 1.36
CA ILE A 64 3.74 -5.75 1.67
C ILE A 64 3.31 -7.08 1.04
N ARG A 65 3.59 -7.29 -0.25
CA ARG A 65 3.23 -8.53 -0.95
C ARG A 65 3.92 -9.77 -0.38
N ASN A 66 5.20 -9.67 -0.03
CA ASN A 66 5.96 -10.77 0.53
C ASN A 66 5.47 -11.11 1.95
N HIS A 67 5.19 -10.08 2.76
CA HIS A 67 4.61 -10.25 4.08
C HIS A 67 3.26 -10.98 4.00
N LEU A 68 2.35 -10.52 3.14
CA LEU A 68 1.04 -11.15 2.95
C LEU A 68 1.13 -12.57 2.40
N ALA A 69 2.06 -12.85 1.49
CA ALA A 69 2.26 -14.20 0.98
C ALA A 69 2.68 -15.14 2.11
N SER A 70 3.65 -14.71 2.92
CA SER A 70 4.12 -15.47 4.09
C SER A 70 3.02 -15.68 5.13
N GLU A 71 2.27 -14.63 5.47
CA GLU A 71 1.24 -14.64 6.52
C GLU A 71 0.09 -15.59 6.18
N TYR A 72 -0.28 -15.66 4.90
CA TYR A 72 -1.38 -16.49 4.42
C TYR A 72 -0.93 -17.79 3.74
N HIS A 73 0.31 -18.21 3.97
CA HIS A 73 0.89 -19.46 3.46
C HIS A 73 0.69 -19.65 1.95
N ALA A 74 0.95 -18.59 1.18
CA ALA A 74 0.93 -18.58 -0.27
C ALA A 74 2.33 -18.32 -0.85
N ASP A 75 2.58 -18.77 -2.08
CA ASP A 75 3.86 -18.54 -2.75
C ASP A 75 4.02 -17.07 -3.20
N MET A 76 2.90 -16.39 -3.47
CA MET A 76 2.90 -14.97 -3.81
C MET A 76 1.59 -14.26 -3.46
N THR A 77 1.65 -12.93 -3.39
CA THR A 77 0.45 -12.08 -3.34
C THR A 77 0.17 -11.48 -4.71
N CYS A 78 -1.11 -11.48 -5.12
CA CYS A 78 -1.59 -10.96 -6.41
C CYS A 78 -1.14 -9.51 -6.63
N PRO A 79 -0.23 -9.22 -7.60
CA PRO A 79 0.26 -7.87 -7.86
C PRO A 79 -0.85 -6.92 -8.33
N LEU A 80 -1.82 -7.41 -9.12
CA LEU A 80 -2.91 -6.59 -9.63
C LEU A 80 -3.85 -6.14 -8.50
N SER A 81 -4.34 -7.09 -7.71
CA SER A 81 -5.22 -6.79 -6.57
C SER A 81 -4.50 -5.89 -5.57
N THR A 82 -3.24 -6.17 -5.23
CA THR A 82 -2.45 -5.29 -4.34
C THR A 82 -2.42 -3.84 -4.84
N GLY A 83 -2.17 -3.63 -6.14
CA GLY A 83 -2.14 -2.28 -6.71
C GLY A 83 -3.50 -1.58 -6.69
N ILE A 84 -4.59 -2.32 -6.93
CA ILE A 84 -5.97 -1.80 -6.87
C ILE A 84 -6.34 -1.44 -5.42
N ASP A 85 -6.10 -2.36 -4.49
CA ASP A 85 -6.44 -2.22 -3.07
C ASP A 85 -5.64 -1.10 -2.41
N LEU A 86 -4.35 -0.96 -2.78
CA LEU A 86 -3.52 0.16 -2.35
C LEU A 86 -4.05 1.51 -2.87
N CYS A 87 -4.56 1.55 -4.11
CA CYS A 87 -5.20 2.76 -4.65
C CYS A 87 -6.51 3.08 -3.91
N ILE A 88 -7.32 2.07 -3.60
CA ILE A 88 -8.56 2.24 -2.81
C ILE A 88 -8.22 2.81 -1.43
N ALA A 89 -7.23 2.25 -0.72
CA ALA A 89 -6.79 2.74 0.58
C ALA A 89 -6.28 4.19 0.50
N ALA A 90 -5.47 4.52 -0.51
CA ALA A 90 -4.97 5.87 -0.70
C ALA A 90 -6.10 6.89 -0.98
N GLN A 91 -7.04 6.56 -1.87
CA GLN A 91 -8.17 7.44 -2.17
C GLN A 91 -9.11 7.62 -0.97
N ALA A 92 -9.35 6.54 -0.21
CA ALA A 92 -10.13 6.61 1.01
C ALA A 92 -9.45 7.51 2.06
N ALA A 93 -8.12 7.49 2.16
CA ALA A 93 -7.38 8.40 3.04
C ALA A 93 -7.59 9.87 2.66
N GLU A 94 -7.70 10.20 1.37
CA GLU A 94 -7.95 11.59 0.95
C GLU A 94 -9.39 12.02 1.17
N GLU A 95 -10.36 11.12 0.97
CA GLU A 95 -11.74 11.35 1.39
C GLU A 95 -11.82 11.60 2.90
N ASP A 96 -11.18 10.75 3.70
CA ASP A 96 -11.12 10.88 5.16
C ASP A 96 -10.49 12.23 5.56
N ARG A 97 -9.38 12.63 4.94
CA ARG A 97 -8.77 13.94 5.18
C ARG A 97 -9.72 15.09 4.83
N LEU A 98 -10.39 15.03 3.68
CA LEU A 98 -11.33 16.07 3.24
C LEU A 98 -12.54 16.19 4.18
N ASN A 99 -12.93 15.08 4.81
CA ASN A 99 -14.01 15.03 5.79
C ASN A 99 -13.56 15.40 7.22
N GLY A 100 -12.26 15.67 7.43
CA GLY A 100 -11.72 16.09 8.72
C GLY A 100 -11.47 14.95 9.71
N GLU A 101 -11.35 13.71 9.22
CA GLU A 101 -10.97 12.57 10.06
C GLU A 101 -9.56 12.77 10.63
N SER A 102 -9.37 12.43 11.90
CA SER A 102 -8.08 12.61 12.59
C SER A 102 -7.05 11.55 12.22
N GLU A 103 -7.50 10.33 11.94
CA GLU A 103 -6.66 9.17 11.63
C GLU A 103 -6.87 8.78 10.17
N ILE A 104 -5.89 9.11 9.33
CA ILE A 104 -5.90 8.75 7.90
C ILE A 104 -4.78 7.76 7.60
N THR A 105 -5.03 6.88 6.63
CA THR A 105 -4.03 5.89 6.21
C THR A 105 -2.84 6.60 5.54
N PRO A 106 -1.60 6.44 6.06
CA PRO A 106 -0.42 7.16 5.57
C PRO A 106 0.14 6.53 4.29
N TYR A 107 -0.68 6.45 3.24
CA TYR A 107 -0.39 5.76 1.99
C TYR A 107 0.89 6.25 1.30
N TRP A 108 1.26 7.51 1.51
CA TRP A 108 2.48 8.11 0.96
C TRP A 108 3.76 7.41 1.42
N ARG A 109 3.72 6.68 2.55
CA ARG A 109 4.85 5.90 3.08
C ARG A 109 5.09 4.58 2.32
N VAL A 110 4.23 4.21 1.38
CA VAL A 110 4.41 3.04 0.50
C VAL A 110 5.07 3.45 -0.81
N LEU A 111 6.31 3.02 -1.00
CA LEU A 111 7.07 3.25 -2.22
C LEU A 111 6.86 2.10 -3.22
N LYS A 112 7.16 2.37 -4.48
CA LYS A 112 7.39 1.32 -5.48
C LYS A 112 8.77 0.69 -5.27
N GLU A 113 9.13 -0.21 -6.17
CA GLU A 113 10.48 -0.74 -6.29
C GLU A 113 11.52 0.39 -6.41
N ASP A 114 12.72 0.13 -5.89
CA ASP A 114 13.87 1.04 -5.88
C ASP A 114 13.62 2.41 -5.23
N GLY A 115 12.60 2.52 -4.38
CA GLY A 115 12.26 3.75 -3.66
C GLY A 115 11.53 4.80 -4.51
N LYS A 116 11.05 4.41 -5.71
CA LYS A 116 10.28 5.28 -6.59
C LYS A 116 8.91 5.62 -6.01
N LEU A 117 8.43 6.83 -6.29
CA LEU A 117 7.09 7.29 -5.93
C LEU A 117 6.05 6.72 -6.91
N ASN A 118 4.80 6.64 -6.47
CA ASN A 118 3.70 6.04 -7.21
C ASN A 118 2.82 7.10 -7.89
N ALA A 119 2.96 7.25 -9.19
CA ALA A 119 2.16 8.19 -9.99
C ALA A 119 0.65 7.88 -10.02
N LYS A 120 0.23 6.68 -9.59
CA LYS A 120 -1.19 6.29 -9.51
C LYS A 120 -1.86 6.67 -8.18
N PHE A 121 -1.11 7.21 -7.23
CA PHE A 121 -1.69 7.73 -6.01
C PHE A 121 -2.54 8.98 -6.27
N PRO A 122 -3.48 9.30 -5.36
CA PRO A 122 -4.15 10.59 -5.35
C PRO A 122 -3.12 11.73 -5.43
N GLY A 123 -3.42 12.74 -6.26
CA GLY A 123 -2.49 13.86 -6.53
C GLY A 123 -1.17 13.47 -7.22
N GLY A 124 -0.97 12.20 -7.58
CA GLY A 124 0.20 11.69 -8.26
C GLY A 124 1.50 11.75 -7.43
N LYS A 125 2.63 11.62 -8.13
CA LYS A 125 3.96 11.58 -7.50
C LYS A 125 4.32 12.88 -6.75
N GLN A 126 3.73 14.02 -7.11
CA GLN A 126 4.03 15.31 -6.46
C GLN A 126 3.39 15.40 -5.08
N GLN A 127 2.11 15.06 -4.94
CA GLN A 127 1.44 15.03 -3.64
C GLN A 127 2.09 14.02 -2.69
N GLN A 128 2.44 12.83 -3.18
CA GLN A 128 3.22 11.88 -2.39
C GLN A 128 4.56 12.47 -1.93
N ALA A 129 5.27 13.20 -2.81
CA ALA A 129 6.53 13.85 -2.47
C ALA A 129 6.36 14.93 -1.39
N GLU A 130 5.27 15.70 -1.44
CA GLU A 130 4.95 16.72 -0.42
C GLU A 130 4.79 16.08 0.97
N TYR A 131 4.00 15.01 1.10
CA TYR A 131 3.83 14.31 2.38
C TYR A 131 5.13 13.67 2.87
N LEU A 132 5.92 13.08 1.97
CA LEU A 132 7.23 12.53 2.35
C LEU A 132 8.20 13.64 2.78
N ARG A 133 8.24 14.79 2.11
CA ARG A 133 9.07 15.94 2.54
C ARG A 133 8.66 16.44 3.92
N ALA A 134 7.35 16.49 4.21
CA ALA A 134 6.84 16.85 5.54
C ALA A 134 7.33 15.89 6.65
N GLU A 135 7.66 14.64 6.31
CA GLU A 135 8.26 13.65 7.22
C GLU A 135 9.80 13.59 7.15
N GLY A 136 10.43 14.61 6.54
CA GLY A 136 11.88 14.77 6.48
C GLY A 136 12.57 13.88 5.44
N PHE A 137 11.86 13.37 4.44
CA PHE A 137 12.48 12.65 3.33
C PHE A 137 13.02 13.61 2.26
N GLU A 138 14.23 13.35 1.77
CA GLU A 138 14.77 13.99 0.58
C GLU A 138 14.26 13.27 -0.67
N ILE A 139 13.66 14.01 -1.60
CA ILE A 139 13.13 13.49 -2.87
C ILE A 139 14.06 13.90 -4.01
N ILE A 140 14.49 12.91 -4.78
CA ILE A 140 15.32 13.10 -5.98
C ILE A 140 14.48 12.84 -7.23
N GLU A 141 14.80 13.54 -8.31
CA GLU A 141 14.22 13.33 -9.63
C GLU A 141 15.25 12.67 -10.55
N ASN A 142 14.81 11.71 -11.33
CA ASN A 142 15.61 11.10 -12.37
C ASN A 142 15.54 11.97 -13.65
N GLU A 143 16.67 12.38 -14.19
CA GLU A 143 16.71 13.28 -15.36
C GLU A 143 16.25 12.62 -16.68
N VAL A 144 16.24 11.28 -16.75
CA VAL A 144 15.90 10.53 -17.97
C VAL A 144 14.40 10.26 -18.05
N ASP A 145 13.81 9.72 -16.98
CA ASP A 145 12.40 9.30 -16.95
C ASP A 145 11.51 10.21 -16.07
N TYR A 146 12.08 11.27 -15.49
CA TYR A 146 11.43 12.21 -14.57
C TYR A 146 10.78 11.53 -13.37
N SER A 147 11.13 10.28 -13.04
CA SER A 147 10.59 9.61 -11.87
C SER A 147 11.10 10.25 -10.59
N LEU A 148 10.22 10.42 -9.62
CA LEU A 148 10.60 10.87 -8.28
C LEU A 148 10.92 9.64 -7.43
N SER A 149 11.96 9.72 -6.61
CA SER A 149 12.35 8.68 -5.65
C SER A 149 12.77 9.26 -4.32
N VAL A 150 12.65 8.49 -3.24
CA VAL A 150 13.21 8.85 -1.94
C VAL A 150 14.70 8.53 -1.93
N LYS A 151 15.55 9.54 -1.69
CA LYS A 151 17.00 9.34 -1.58
C LYS A 151 17.32 8.47 -0.37
N ASN A 152 18.23 7.50 -0.55
CA ASN A 152 18.68 6.59 0.52
C ASN A 152 17.53 5.94 1.30
N TYR A 153 16.39 5.66 0.63
CA TYR A 153 15.17 5.16 1.28
C TYR A 153 15.41 3.90 2.13
N LYS A 154 16.39 3.06 1.75
CA LYS A 154 16.80 1.86 2.49
C LYS A 154 17.16 2.12 3.96
N ASN A 155 17.70 3.29 4.29
CA ASN A 155 18.04 3.66 5.68
C ASN A 155 16.80 3.82 6.58
N ARG A 156 15.64 4.12 5.96
CA ARG A 156 14.36 4.32 6.63
C ARG A 156 13.33 3.24 6.27
N LEU A 157 13.77 2.20 5.56
CA LEU A 157 12.93 1.10 5.12
C LEU A 157 12.60 0.17 6.29
N ILE A 158 11.34 -0.23 6.43
CA ILE A 158 10.93 -1.25 7.40
C ILE A 158 10.56 -2.53 6.68
N ASN A 159 10.87 -3.66 7.32
CA ASN A 159 10.28 -4.94 6.99
C ASN A 159 9.05 -5.15 7.86
N LEU A 160 7.99 -5.70 7.26
CA LEU A 160 6.78 -6.08 7.98
C LEU A 160 7.02 -7.46 8.59
N SER A 161 7.60 -7.48 9.79
CA SER A 161 7.81 -8.71 10.57
C SER A 161 6.78 -8.81 11.69
N TYR A 162 6.53 -10.04 12.16
CA TYR A 162 5.59 -10.33 13.25
C TYR A 162 5.75 -9.39 14.46
N ARG A 163 6.97 -8.93 14.79
CA ARG A 163 7.20 -8.00 15.92
C ARG A 163 6.51 -6.64 15.77
N LEU A 164 6.34 -6.12 14.55
CA LEU A 164 5.58 -4.89 14.32
C LEU A 164 4.06 -5.09 14.51
N PHE A 165 3.62 -6.34 14.60
CA PHE A 165 2.21 -6.73 14.72
C PHE A 165 1.92 -7.47 16.03
N ALA A 166 2.93 -7.92 16.77
CA ALA A 166 2.81 -8.68 18.02
C ALA A 166 2.50 -7.78 19.23
N ASP A 167 2.86 -6.49 19.17
CA ASP A 167 2.56 -5.53 20.23
C ASP A 167 1.06 -5.21 20.34
N SER A 168 0.23 -5.68 19.41
CA SER A 168 -1.25 -5.60 19.47
C SER A 168 -1.95 -6.89 19.91
N TYR A 169 -1.23 -8.01 20.09
CA TYR A 169 -1.81 -9.30 20.51
C TYR A 169 -1.47 -9.70 21.95
N ASN A 170 -0.66 -8.93 22.67
CA ASN A 170 -0.40 -9.11 24.12
C ASN A 170 -1.29 -8.23 25.02
N LEU A 171 -2.45 -7.81 24.51
CA LEU A 171 -3.53 -7.20 25.29
C LEU A 171 -4.78 -8.07 25.23
N ILE A 172 -4.64 -9.33 25.66
CA ILE A 172 -5.75 -10.15 26.19
C ILE A 172 -5.21 -11.05 27.30
#